data_AF-A0A150VFL4-F1
#
_entry.id   AF-A0A150VFL4-F1
#
_cell.length_a   1.000
_cell.length_b   1.000
_cell.length_c   1.000
_cell.angle_alpha   90.00
_cell.angle_beta   90.00
_cell.angle_gamma   90.00
#
_symmetry.space_group_name_H-M   'P 1'
#
loop_
_entity.id
_entity.type
_entity.pdbx_description
1 polymer ?
#
loop_
_entity_poly.entity_id
_entity_poly.type
_entity_poly.pdbx_seq_one_letter_code
_entity_poly.pdbx_strand_id
1 'polypeptide(L)'
;MIGPMPFMLVAPKQGEQFLRLALSLGQIPGLPVEAKETAILATGAHFQAAYELYAHGKVARSKTGLTAQQVDDISSGKKPEGLSEQADVAYDVATYLCATPGPLKKNLWNRSMECLGKEGTAALVHYIGAYAYTCMILNAIDAPNPEGSE
;
A
#
# COMPACT_ATOMS: atom_id res chain seq x y z
N MET A 1 7.65 20.05 7.38
CA MET A 1 6.76 19.21 8.22
C MET A 1 6.75 17.84 7.55
N ILE A 2 7.00 16.75 8.27
CA ILE A 2 7.26 15.43 7.68
C ILE A 2 6.00 14.56 7.76
N GLY A 3 5.62 13.88 6.68
CA GLY A 3 4.48 12.95 6.64
C GLY A 3 3.09 13.63 6.53
N PRO A 4 1.99 12.89 6.71
CA PRO A 4 0.62 13.36 6.43
C PRO A 4 0.05 14.32 7.49
N MET A 5 0.81 14.61 8.54
CA MET A 5 0.40 15.41 9.70
C MET A 5 -0.09 16.83 9.39
N PRO A 6 0.42 17.58 8.38
CA PRO A 6 -0.08 18.92 8.08
C PRO A 6 -1.57 18.95 7.73
N PHE A 7 -2.06 17.98 6.95
CA PHE A 7 -3.47 17.92 6.57
C PHE A 7 -4.37 17.52 7.74
N MET A 8 -3.86 16.70 8.66
CA MET A 8 -4.58 16.36 9.88
C MET A 8 -4.75 17.59 10.79
N LEU A 9 -3.84 18.57 10.76
CA LEU A 9 -3.98 19.80 11.56
C LEU A 9 -5.01 20.77 10.98
N VAL A 10 -5.15 20.83 9.65
CA VAL A 10 -6.14 21.69 8.99
C VAL A 10 -7.56 21.10 9.07
N ALA A 11 -7.69 19.77 9.02
CA ALA A 11 -8.96 19.06 9.08
C ALA A 11 -8.93 17.94 10.16
N PRO A 12 -8.93 18.31 11.46
CA PRO A 12 -8.66 17.38 12.55
C PRO A 12 -9.67 16.24 12.67
N LYS A 13 -10.96 16.52 12.41
CA LYS A 13 -12.00 15.48 12.45
C LYS A 13 -11.75 14.41 11.37
N GLN A 14 -11.37 14.83 10.16
CA GLN A 14 -11.09 13.92 9.05
C GLN A 14 -9.81 13.13 9.32
N GLY A 15 -8.76 13.79 9.82
CA GLY A 15 -7.53 13.12 10.24
C GLY A 15 -7.79 12.04 11.30
N GLU A 16 -8.61 12.34 12.31
CA GLU A 16 -8.99 11.37 13.34
C GLU A 16 -9.76 10.18 12.76
N GLN A 17 -10.76 10.42 11.88
CA GLN A 17 -11.49 9.31 11.26
C GLN A 17 -10.59 8.45 10.37
N PHE A 18 -9.65 9.06 9.65
CA PHE A 18 -8.68 8.33 8.85
C PHE A 18 -7.76 7.46 9.72
N LEU A 19 -7.25 8.00 10.84
CA LEU A 19 -6.42 7.22 11.77
C LEU A 19 -7.21 6.05 12.38
N ARG A 20 -8.50 6.26 12.73
CA ARG A 20 -9.37 5.17 13.21
C ARG A 20 -9.57 4.09 12.16
N LEU A 21 -9.77 4.49 10.90
CA LEU A 21 -9.82 3.55 9.78
C LEU A 21 -8.51 2.75 9.71
N ALA A 22 -7.36 3.43 9.64
CA ALA A 22 -6.05 2.78 9.54
C ALA A 22 -5.78 1.80 10.69
N LEU A 23 -6.14 2.15 11.93
CA LEU A 23 -6.04 1.26 13.08
C LEU A 23 -6.96 0.04 12.96
N SER A 24 -8.19 0.23 12.49
CA SER A 24 -9.15 -0.87 12.27
C SER A 24 -8.73 -1.80 11.14
N LEU A 25 -8.04 -1.30 10.10
CA LEU A 25 -7.52 -2.14 9.01
C LEU A 25 -6.54 -3.20 9.50
N GLY A 26 -5.69 -2.84 10.47
CA GLY A 26 -4.75 -3.77 11.10
C GLY A 26 -5.41 -4.88 11.92
N GLN A 27 -6.73 -4.79 12.17
CA GLN A 27 -7.50 -5.79 12.90
C GLN A 27 -8.21 -6.79 11.97
N ILE A 28 -8.29 -6.50 10.67
CA ILE A 28 -8.90 -7.43 9.70
C ILE A 28 -7.94 -8.61 9.51
N PRO A 29 -8.37 -9.86 9.81
CA PRO A 29 -7.52 -11.02 9.66
C PRO A 29 -7.35 -11.43 8.18
N GLY A 30 -6.44 -12.36 7.92
CA GLY A 30 -6.33 -13.02 6.63
C GLY A 30 -5.46 -12.31 5.58
N LEU A 31 -4.92 -11.13 5.87
CA LEU A 31 -3.91 -10.49 5.02
C LEU A 31 -2.51 -10.61 5.64
N PRO A 32 -1.63 -11.49 5.11
CA PRO A 32 -0.26 -11.61 5.59
C PRO A 32 0.52 -10.29 5.47
N VAL A 33 1.50 -10.09 6.36
CA VAL A 33 2.29 -8.85 6.41
C VAL A 33 3.01 -8.58 5.08
N GLU A 34 3.55 -9.63 4.43
CA GLU A 34 4.19 -9.51 3.11
C GLU A 34 3.24 -8.98 2.03
N ALA A 35 2.02 -9.54 1.95
CA ALA A 35 1.00 -9.12 1.00
C ALA A 35 0.51 -7.70 1.28
N LYS A 36 0.35 -7.34 2.55
CA LYS A 36 -0.01 -5.99 2.99
C LYS A 36 1.04 -4.96 2.57
N GLU A 37 2.31 -5.18 2.91
CA GLU A 37 3.38 -4.23 2.55
C GLU A 37 3.60 -4.17 1.03
N THR A 38 3.43 -5.29 0.32
CA THR A 38 3.48 -5.32 -1.15
C THR A 38 2.39 -4.45 -1.77
N ALA A 39 1.15 -4.53 -1.29
CA ALA A 39 0.05 -3.70 -1.77
C ALA A 39 0.27 -2.21 -1.48
N ILE A 40 0.80 -1.89 -0.30
CA ILE A 40 1.11 -0.51 0.11
C ILE A 40 2.20 0.07 -0.80
N LEU A 41 3.32 -0.64 -0.98
CA LEU A 41 4.41 -0.21 -1.84
C LEU A 41 3.99 -0.08 -3.30
N ALA A 42 3.21 -1.03 -3.84
CA ALA A 42 2.71 -0.96 -5.20
C ALA A 42 1.77 0.25 -5.41
N THR A 43 0.94 0.55 -4.40
CA THR A 43 0.09 1.76 -4.41
C THR A 43 0.95 3.02 -4.34
N GLY A 44 1.93 3.06 -3.45
CA GLY A 44 2.90 4.17 -3.33
C GLY A 44 3.68 4.42 -4.62
N ALA A 45 4.08 3.36 -5.32
CA ALA A 45 4.78 3.43 -6.60
C ALA A 45 3.89 4.00 -7.70
N HIS A 46 2.61 3.59 -7.76
CA HIS A 46 1.65 4.14 -8.71
C HIS A 46 1.48 5.66 -8.55
N PHE A 47 1.36 6.13 -7.31
CA PHE A 47 1.23 7.56 -7.02
C PHE A 47 2.57 8.30 -6.94
N GLN A 48 3.71 7.61 -7.05
CA GLN A 48 5.04 8.18 -6.85
C GLN A 48 5.20 8.92 -5.50
N ALA A 49 4.60 8.40 -4.43
CA ALA A 49 4.62 9.04 -3.13
C ALA A 49 5.96 8.79 -2.40
N ALA A 50 6.89 9.74 -2.51
CA ALA A 50 8.27 9.59 -2.02
C ALA A 50 8.37 9.22 -0.54
N TYR A 51 7.63 9.92 0.34
CA TYR A 51 7.62 9.61 1.77
C TYR A 51 7.01 8.23 2.07
N GLU A 52 5.96 7.85 1.33
CA GLU A 52 5.28 6.58 1.48
C GLU A 52 6.23 5.41 1.16
N LEU A 53 6.89 5.49 0.01
CA LEU A 53 7.88 4.49 -0.45
C LEU A 53 9.05 4.38 0.53
N TYR A 54 9.54 5.49 1.06
CA TYR A 54 10.56 5.49 2.11
C TYR A 54 10.08 4.77 3.38
N ALA A 55 8.92 5.16 3.91
CA ALA A 55 8.42 4.68 5.19
C ALA A 55 8.10 3.19 5.11
N HIS A 56 7.35 2.77 4.10
CA HIS A 56 6.94 1.39 3.92
C HIS A 56 8.05 0.51 3.34
N GLY A 57 9.04 1.07 2.64
CA GLY A 57 10.25 0.33 2.28
C GLY A 57 11.01 -0.14 3.52
N LYS A 58 11.10 0.69 4.56
CA LYS A 58 11.69 0.30 5.86
C LYS A 58 10.86 -0.74 6.60
N VAL A 59 9.53 -0.62 6.58
CA VAL A 59 8.63 -1.60 7.21
C VAL A 59 8.74 -2.95 6.49
N ALA A 60 8.63 -2.97 5.16
CA ALA A 60 8.77 -4.17 4.34
C ALA A 60 10.08 -4.91 4.64
N ARG A 61 11.23 -4.23 4.58
CA ARG A 61 12.54 -4.82 4.88
C ARG A 61 12.69 -5.35 6.31
N SER A 62 11.96 -4.79 7.28
CA SER A 62 12.11 -5.17 8.70
C SER A 62 11.05 -6.15 9.21
N LYS A 63 9.90 -6.26 8.54
CA LYS A 63 8.74 -7.04 9.00
C LYS A 63 8.33 -8.17 8.06
N THR A 64 8.96 -8.30 6.89
CA THR A 64 8.63 -9.32 5.89
C THR A 64 9.87 -10.11 5.48
N GLY A 65 9.67 -11.16 4.67
CA GLY A 65 10.76 -11.89 4.01
C GLY A 65 11.20 -11.27 2.67
N LEU A 66 10.68 -10.12 2.28
CA LEU A 66 11.04 -9.47 1.01
C LEU A 66 12.52 -9.08 1.01
N THR A 67 13.20 -9.43 -0.07
CA THR A 67 14.57 -9.00 -0.31
C THR A 67 14.63 -7.50 -0.61
N ALA A 68 15.80 -6.88 -0.44
CA ALA A 68 16.00 -5.48 -0.83
C ALA A 68 15.63 -5.25 -2.30
N GLN A 69 16.05 -6.15 -3.19
CA GLN A 69 15.73 -6.07 -4.62
C GLN A 69 14.22 -6.14 -4.89
N GLN A 70 13.48 -7.00 -4.18
CA GLN A 70 12.02 -7.08 -4.35
C GLN A 70 11.34 -5.78 -3.89
N VAL A 71 11.79 -5.19 -2.79
CA VAL A 71 11.27 -3.89 -2.32
C VAL A 71 11.56 -2.79 -3.34
N ASP A 72 12.76 -2.75 -3.91
CA ASP A 72 13.16 -1.74 -4.90
C ASP A 72 12.42 -1.92 -6.23
N ASP A 73 12.23 -3.18 -6.66
CA ASP A 73 11.41 -3.51 -7.84
C ASP A 73 9.97 -3.02 -7.63
N ILE A 74 9.30 -3.36 -6.51
CA ILE A 74 7.92 -2.89 -6.25
C ILE A 74 7.88 -1.36 -6.22
N SER A 75 8.82 -0.72 -5.53
CA SER A 75 8.87 0.74 -5.36
C SER A 75 9.08 1.49 -6.67
N SER A 76 9.73 0.85 -7.65
CA SER A 76 9.91 1.38 -9.01
C SER A 76 8.77 1.02 -9.97
N GLY A 77 7.70 0.39 -9.47
CA GLY A 77 6.55 -0.02 -10.28
C GLY A 77 6.80 -1.27 -11.12
N LYS A 78 7.84 -2.04 -10.81
CA LYS A 78 8.16 -3.32 -11.45
C LYS A 78 7.68 -4.47 -10.58
N LYS A 79 7.05 -5.48 -11.19
CA LYS A 79 6.68 -6.70 -10.47
C LYS A 79 7.93 -7.54 -10.20
N PRO A 80 8.28 -7.84 -8.94
CA PRO A 80 9.40 -8.71 -8.63
C PRO A 80 9.07 -10.18 -8.92
N GLU A 81 10.12 -10.96 -9.17
CA GLU A 81 10.01 -12.41 -9.16
C GLU A 81 10.10 -12.97 -7.73
N GLY A 82 9.58 -14.19 -7.53
CA GLY A 82 9.73 -14.93 -6.28
C GLY A 82 8.94 -14.37 -5.09
N LEU A 83 7.89 -13.56 -5.32
CA LEU A 83 6.92 -13.22 -4.29
C LEU A 83 6.15 -14.46 -3.83
N SER A 84 5.70 -14.48 -2.58
CA SER A 84 4.67 -15.45 -2.17
C SER A 84 3.40 -15.27 -3.01
N GLU A 85 2.59 -16.32 -3.15
CA GLU A 85 1.36 -16.25 -3.96
C GLU A 85 0.40 -15.15 -3.48
N GLN A 86 0.31 -14.96 -2.15
CA GLN A 86 -0.46 -13.88 -1.54
C GLN A 86 0.09 -12.48 -1.87
N ALA A 87 1.42 -12.31 -1.88
CA ALA A 87 2.03 -11.04 -2.24
C ALA A 87 1.95 -10.77 -3.76
N ASP A 88 2.10 -11.80 -4.58
CA ASP A 88 1.94 -11.73 -6.03
C ASP A 88 0.55 -11.21 -6.43
N VAL A 89 -0.51 -11.81 -5.87
CA VAL A 89 -1.87 -11.37 -6.14
C VAL A 89 -2.16 -9.99 -5.56
N ALA A 90 -1.57 -9.64 -4.41
CA ALA A 90 -1.71 -8.32 -3.81
C ALA A 90 -1.09 -7.23 -4.69
N TYR A 91 0.09 -7.47 -5.27
CA TYR A 91 0.71 -6.58 -6.25
C TYR A 91 -0.19 -6.36 -7.48
N ASP A 92 -0.71 -7.45 -8.06
CA ASP A 92 -1.55 -7.39 -9.27
C ASP A 92 -2.84 -6.61 -9.02
N VAL A 93 -3.50 -6.87 -7.88
CA VAL A 93 -4.76 -6.19 -7.50
C VAL A 93 -4.51 -4.71 -7.22
N ALA A 94 -3.46 -4.36 -6.47
CA ALA A 94 -3.10 -2.97 -6.18
C ALA A 94 -2.80 -2.19 -7.46
N THR A 95 -1.94 -2.74 -8.32
CA THR A 95 -1.55 -2.12 -9.59
C THR A 95 -2.77 -1.94 -10.51
N TYR A 96 -3.63 -2.97 -10.61
CA TYR A 96 -4.82 -2.89 -11.46
C TYR A 96 -5.82 -1.84 -10.96
N LEU A 97 -6.18 -1.87 -9.67
CA LEU A 97 -7.17 -0.96 -9.10
C LEU A 97 -6.72 0.50 -9.13
N CYS A 98 -5.42 0.76 -9.00
CA CYS A 98 -4.90 2.11 -9.09
C CYS A 98 -4.86 2.63 -10.54
N ALA A 99 -4.48 1.76 -11.50
CA ALA A 99 -4.23 2.20 -12.89
C ALA A 99 -5.45 2.10 -13.83
N THR A 100 -6.47 1.29 -13.50
CA THR A 100 -7.56 0.98 -14.43
C THR A 100 -8.91 1.44 -13.89
N PRO A 101 -9.60 2.39 -14.56
CA PRO A 101 -10.97 2.73 -14.21
C PRO A 101 -11.93 1.55 -14.37
N GLY A 102 -12.85 1.40 -13.42
CA GLY A 102 -13.90 0.39 -13.47
C GLY A 102 -13.64 -0.84 -12.58
N PRO A 103 -14.36 -1.95 -12.82
CA PRO A 103 -14.32 -3.11 -11.92
C PRO A 103 -13.00 -3.87 -12.01
N LEU A 104 -12.61 -4.49 -10.90
CA LEU A 104 -11.53 -5.49 -10.87
C LEU A 104 -11.87 -6.65 -11.82
N LYS A 105 -10.89 -7.12 -12.60
CA LYS A 105 -11.10 -8.28 -13.47
C LYS A 105 -11.49 -9.50 -12.64
N LYS A 106 -12.47 -10.27 -13.13
CA LYS A 106 -12.99 -11.47 -12.45
C LYS A 106 -11.90 -12.48 -12.10
N ASN A 107 -10.89 -12.66 -12.96
CA ASN A 107 -9.78 -13.56 -12.68
C ASN A 107 -8.91 -13.08 -11.50
N LEU A 108 -8.67 -11.76 -11.37
CA LEU A 108 -7.94 -11.21 -10.23
C LEU A 108 -8.75 -11.32 -8.93
N TRP A 109 -10.06 -11.07 -9.00
CA TRP A 109 -10.96 -11.27 -7.85
C TRP A 109 -10.97 -12.74 -7.39
N ASN A 110 -11.08 -13.69 -8.33
CA ASN A 110 -11.09 -15.11 -7.99
C ASN A 110 -9.74 -15.53 -7.38
N ARG A 111 -8.62 -15.12 -7.99
CA ARG A 111 -7.27 -15.39 -7.45
C ARG A 111 -7.10 -14.82 -6.04
N SER A 112 -7.55 -13.59 -5.79
CA SER A 112 -7.43 -13.00 -4.45
C SER A 112 -8.26 -13.78 -3.43
N MET A 113 -9.49 -14.17 -3.79
CA MET A 113 -10.36 -14.98 -2.94
C MET A 113 -9.78 -16.37 -2.64
N GLU A 114 -9.14 -17.01 -3.62
CA GLU A 114 -8.48 -18.31 -3.45
C GLU A 114 -7.26 -18.22 -2.53
N CYS A 115 -6.43 -17.19 -2.70
CA CYS A 115 -5.16 -17.06 -1.96
C CYS A 115 -5.32 -16.46 -0.56
N LEU A 116 -6.25 -15.52 -0.39
CA LEU A 116 -6.42 -14.70 0.82
C LEU A 116 -7.72 -14.99 1.58
N GLY A 117 -8.65 -15.72 0.95
CA GLY A 117 -10.01 -15.86 1.46
C GLY A 117 -10.79 -14.53 1.41
N LYS A 118 -12.01 -14.57 1.97
CA LYS A 118 -12.93 -13.42 1.97
C LYS A 118 -12.41 -12.24 2.79
N GLU A 119 -11.94 -12.50 4.00
CA GLU A 119 -11.48 -11.45 4.92
C GLU A 119 -10.18 -10.82 4.43
N GLY A 120 -9.21 -11.63 3.99
CA GLY A 120 -7.96 -11.13 3.42
C GLY A 120 -8.14 -10.35 2.13
N THR A 121 -9.07 -10.77 1.25
CA THR A 121 -9.42 -10.00 0.04
C THR A 121 -10.05 -8.65 0.41
N ALA A 122 -10.95 -8.61 1.39
CA ALA A 122 -11.55 -7.36 1.86
C ALA A 122 -10.49 -6.44 2.48
N ALA A 123 -9.61 -6.98 3.33
CA ALA A 123 -8.48 -6.24 3.90
C ALA A 123 -7.60 -5.63 2.81
N LEU A 124 -7.22 -6.41 1.80
CA LEU A 124 -6.40 -5.96 0.68
C LEU A 124 -7.01 -4.73 -0.01
N VAL A 125 -8.29 -4.79 -0.37
CA VAL A 125 -8.99 -3.67 -1.02
C VAL A 125 -9.03 -2.43 -0.12
N HIS A 126 -9.29 -2.61 1.18
CA HIS A 126 -9.27 -1.50 2.14
C HIS A 126 -7.88 -0.86 2.27
N TYR A 127 -6.81 -1.66 2.31
CA TYR A 127 -5.44 -1.16 2.36
C TYR A 127 -5.10 -0.35 1.10
N ILE A 128 -5.42 -0.86 -0.09
CA ILE A 128 -5.18 -0.13 -1.35
C ILE A 128 -5.90 1.22 -1.35
N GLY A 129 -7.19 1.27 -0.97
CA GLY A 129 -7.94 2.51 -0.92
C GLY A 129 -7.41 3.51 0.13
N ALA A 130 -7.09 3.02 1.33
CA ALA A 130 -6.55 3.86 2.40
C ALA A 130 -5.19 4.45 2.03
N TYR A 131 -4.32 3.66 1.40
CA TYR A 131 -3.00 4.13 0.99
C TYR A 131 -3.01 4.96 -0.28
N ALA A 132 -3.96 4.78 -1.20
CA ALA A 132 -4.20 5.74 -2.28
C ALA A 132 -4.54 7.12 -1.72
N TYR A 133 -5.43 7.18 -0.72
CA TYR A 133 -5.75 8.41 -0.01
C TYR A 133 -4.52 9.02 0.69
N THR A 134 -3.73 8.21 1.41
CA THR A 134 -2.47 8.66 2.02
C THR A 134 -1.50 9.23 1.00
N CYS A 135 -1.29 8.55 -0.12
CA CYS A 135 -0.39 8.99 -1.18
C CYS A 135 -0.81 10.33 -1.76
N MET A 136 -2.11 10.53 -2.01
CA MET A 136 -2.64 11.81 -2.50
C MET A 136 -2.36 12.95 -1.52
N ILE A 137 -2.55 12.71 -0.22
CA ILE A 137 -2.23 13.69 0.83
C ILE A 137 -0.73 14.01 0.83
N LEU A 138 0.14 13.00 0.82
CA LEU A 138 1.59 13.18 0.87
C LEU A 138 2.10 13.94 -0.36
N ASN A 139 1.59 13.63 -1.54
CA ASN A 139 1.95 14.32 -2.77
C ASN A 139 1.46 15.77 -2.79
N ALA A 140 0.27 16.06 -2.23
CA ALA A 140 -0.27 17.41 -2.20
C ALA A 140 0.57 18.40 -1.37
N ILE A 141 1.41 17.91 -0.47
CA ILE A 141 2.38 18.72 0.31
C ILE A 141 3.83 18.50 -0.10
N ASP A 142 4.08 17.76 -1.19
CA ASP A 142 5.42 17.37 -1.61
C ASP A 142 6.25 16.81 -0.44
N ALA A 143 5.67 15.87 0.30
CA ALA A 143 6.29 15.31 1.49
C ALA A 143 7.62 14.63 1.11
N PRO A 144 8.78 15.14 1.57
CA PRO A 144 10.06 14.67 1.09
C PRO A 144 10.38 13.28 1.63
N ASN A 145 11.12 12.49 0.85
CA ASN A 145 11.86 11.35 1.39
C ASN A 145 12.96 11.90 2.31
N PRO A 146 12.98 11.58 3.62
CA PRO A 146 13.98 12.09 4.56
C PRO A 146 15.42 11.70 4.24
N GLU A 147 15.63 10.65 3.44
CA GLU A 147 16.95 10.21 2.96
C GLU A 147 17.25 10.73 1.54
N GLY A 148 16.28 11.38 0.89
CA GLY A 148 16.38 11.92 -0.47
C GLY A 148 16.52 13.44 -0.45
N SER A 149 17.69 13.92 -0.03
CA SER A 149 18.22 15.20 -0.45
C SER A 149 19.52 14.93 -1.20
N GLU A 150 19.40 14.72 -2.51
CA GLU A 150 20.43 15.09 -3.48
C GLU A 150 19.84 16.14 -4.43
#